data_AF-A0A7X3PRQ4-F1
#
_entry.id   AF-A0A7X3PRQ4-F1
#
_cell.length_a   1.000
_cell.length_b   1.000
_cell.length_c   1.000
_cell.angle_alpha   90.00
_cell.angle_beta   90.00
_cell.angle_gamma   90.00
#
_symmetry.space_group_name_H-M   'P 1'
#
loop_
_entity.id
_entity.type
_entity.pdbx_description
1 polymer ?
#
loop_
_entity_poly.entity_id
_entity_poly.type
_entity_poly.pdbx_seq_one_letter_code
_entity_poly.pdbx_strand_id
1 'polypeptide(L)'
;MTETQPQRGVSKRAVFVGLLCATAISFGESYGTLVVRGSAMAADYSTGAAIFLFFLLTLLLNPLAQLLTGSRLHSGELATIYIMMIVASAIPSWGFVMNLIPFLGGLFYFATPENDWANIIHPHIKPWLVSQDRAATWKLFEGAARGEPVPWGLWHKPLLAWGFFILSVYFVTLCMLVILRKQWMEHERLLFPLSVLPLELAQREQGRLLPSLLRNYLTWVGFLIPFLINLVNGLHSYFNYFPFIQLNTPLRFLRESVRLNLYPRFEVIGLSYLLSLDVSFGVWFFAFLAYVHTGVERLFGWSIGPSQPYSMPASASVAHLAQGAMFFLVFSILWAARQHIGDVLRKAFKRDPTIDDSSEMLSYRTAVLGFIFGSIFAVWWLAQTGLQFGIALFYFLLCLATFIGLARIISQAGLAYGVSPVAPPVFMVTALGPTALGASGLTALGMNFPWTADLRTFVMASAATGLKIAEVMRLETRRLFGA
;
A
#
# COMPACT_ATOMS: atom_id res chain seq x y z
N MET A 1 25.18 -30.86 -10.91
CA MET A 1 24.37 -29.80 -10.28
C MET A 1 23.20 -30.48 -9.60
N THR A 2 23.26 -30.64 -8.29
CA THR A 2 22.18 -31.25 -7.50
C THR A 2 20.99 -30.29 -7.47
N GLU A 3 19.86 -30.69 -8.07
CA GLU A 3 18.57 -30.04 -7.87
C GLU A 3 18.28 -29.99 -6.37
N THR A 4 18.51 -28.82 -5.77
CA THR A 4 18.21 -28.59 -4.36
C THR A 4 16.71 -28.36 -4.27
N GLN A 5 15.99 -29.36 -3.76
CA GLN A 5 14.53 -29.33 -3.59
C GLN A 5 14.06 -28.03 -2.91
N PRO A 6 12.88 -27.49 -3.30
CA PRO A 6 12.30 -26.32 -2.64
C PRO A 6 12.20 -26.56 -1.14
N GLN A 7 12.58 -25.56 -0.34
CA GLN A 7 12.50 -25.68 1.11
C GLN A 7 11.02 -25.77 1.51
N ARG A 8 10.68 -26.67 2.45
CA ARG A 8 9.36 -26.75 3.11
C ARG A 8 9.13 -25.50 3.98
N GLY A 9 9.02 -24.32 3.38
CA GLY A 9 8.79 -23.06 4.09
C GLY A 9 7.32 -22.78 4.37
N VAL A 10 6.41 -23.21 3.48
CA VAL A 10 4.95 -23.05 3.67
C VAL A 10 4.40 -24.22 4.49
N SER A 11 4.69 -24.23 5.79
CA SER A 11 4.19 -25.24 6.73
C SER A 11 2.85 -24.81 7.35
N LYS A 12 2.03 -25.76 7.80
CA LYS A 12 0.78 -25.44 8.54
C LYS A 12 1.04 -24.58 9.78
N ARG A 13 2.19 -24.78 10.44
CA ARG A 13 2.62 -23.97 11.59
C ARG A 13 2.92 -22.53 11.17
N ALA A 14 3.66 -22.35 10.06
CA ALA A 14 3.97 -21.03 9.53
C ALA A 14 2.68 -20.26 9.16
N VAL A 15 1.75 -20.92 8.48
CA VAL A 15 0.45 -20.32 8.12
C VAL A 15 -0.35 -19.96 9.37
N PHE A 16 -0.40 -20.82 10.38
CA PHE A 16 -1.11 -20.53 11.63
C PHE A 16 -0.52 -19.33 12.37
N VAL A 17 0.81 -19.28 12.54
CA VAL A 17 1.49 -18.15 13.19
C VAL A 17 1.32 -16.88 12.35
N GLY A 18 1.43 -16.97 11.02
CA GLY A 18 1.19 -15.87 10.10
C GLY A 18 -0.23 -15.32 10.20
N LEU A 19 -1.25 -16.18 10.31
CA LEU A 19 -2.63 -15.78 10.51
C LEU A 19 -2.84 -15.08 11.86
N LEU A 20 -2.22 -15.58 12.94
CA LEU A 20 -2.27 -14.91 14.25
C LEU A 20 -1.63 -13.52 14.18
N CYS A 21 -0.47 -13.38 13.55
CA CYS A 21 0.20 -12.10 13.39
C CYS A 21 -0.59 -11.15 12.48
N ALA A 22 -1.12 -11.63 11.36
CA ALA A 22 -1.99 -10.85 10.48
C ALA A 22 -3.23 -10.34 11.22
N THR A 23 -3.88 -11.21 12.00
CA THR A 23 -5.00 -10.83 12.86
C THR A 23 -4.59 -9.76 13.87
N ALA A 24 -3.45 -9.94 14.54
CA ALA A 24 -2.92 -8.96 15.49
C ALA A 24 -2.64 -7.60 14.83
N ILE A 25 -2.14 -7.57 13.58
CA ILE A 25 -1.95 -6.34 12.81
C ILE A 25 -3.30 -5.70 12.48
N SER A 26 -4.27 -6.45 11.94
CA SER A 26 -5.56 -5.90 11.55
C SER A 26 -6.33 -5.30 12.73
N PHE A 27 -6.36 -5.98 13.87
CA PHE A 27 -6.97 -5.46 15.09
C PHE A 27 -6.13 -4.36 15.75
N GLY A 28 -4.82 -4.58 15.87
CA GLY A 28 -3.89 -3.68 16.55
C GLY A 28 -3.77 -2.33 15.87
N GLU A 29 -3.69 -2.29 14.54
CA GLU A 29 -3.65 -1.05 13.77
C GLU A 29 -4.97 -0.27 13.91
N SER A 30 -6.10 -0.97 13.77
CA SER A 30 -7.42 -0.35 13.88
C SER A 30 -7.66 0.23 15.27
N TYR A 31 -7.35 -0.54 16.32
CA TYR A 31 -7.48 -0.11 17.70
C TYR A 31 -6.48 0.98 18.08
N GLY A 32 -5.22 0.82 17.69
CA GLY A 32 -4.14 1.76 17.96
C GLY A 32 -4.43 3.14 17.39
N THR A 33 -4.88 3.20 16.15
CA THR A 33 -5.14 4.47 15.47
C THR A 33 -6.50 5.07 15.86
N LEU A 34 -7.59 4.27 15.91
CA LEU A 34 -8.94 4.81 16.17
C LEU A 34 -9.25 5.05 17.64
N VAL A 35 -8.74 4.20 18.55
CA VAL A 35 -9.06 4.26 19.98
C VAL A 35 -7.92 4.90 20.77
N VAL A 36 -6.71 4.37 20.63
CA VAL A 36 -5.54 4.87 21.38
C VAL A 36 -5.04 6.21 20.80
N ARG A 37 -5.38 6.51 19.54
CA ARG A 37 -4.87 7.67 18.77
C ARG A 37 -3.33 7.68 18.72
N GLY A 38 -2.75 6.48 18.66
CA GLY A 38 -1.33 6.26 18.50
C GLY A 38 -0.86 6.40 17.06
N SER A 39 0.44 6.16 16.85
CA SER A 39 1.03 6.13 15.52
C SER A 39 0.47 4.97 14.70
N ALA A 40 0.09 5.26 13.46
CA ALA A 40 -0.30 4.24 12.50
C ALA A 40 0.91 3.48 11.96
N MET A 41 1.02 2.20 12.31
CA MET A 41 2.18 1.39 12.01
C MET A 41 2.06 0.62 10.69
N ALA A 42 0.86 0.54 10.11
CA ALA A 42 0.58 -0.14 8.85
C ALA A 42 0.16 0.82 7.73
N ALA A 43 0.36 2.14 7.90
CA ALA A 43 -0.10 3.16 6.95
C ALA A 43 0.62 3.16 5.60
N ASP A 44 1.88 2.74 5.57
CA ASP A 44 2.80 2.95 4.45
C ASP A 44 3.48 1.65 4.01
N TYR A 45 4.18 1.68 2.87
CA TYR A 45 4.88 0.52 2.29
C TYR A 45 6.03 0.00 3.15
N SER A 46 6.51 0.76 4.14
CA SER A 46 7.48 0.25 5.09
C SER A 46 6.93 -0.87 5.97
N THR A 47 5.60 -0.98 6.11
CA THR A 47 4.94 -2.04 6.89
C THR A 47 5.48 -2.13 8.32
N GLY A 48 5.61 -1.00 9.00
CA GLY A 48 6.20 -0.90 10.35
C GLY A 48 5.63 -1.90 11.36
N ALA A 49 4.32 -2.18 11.32
CA ALA A 49 3.67 -3.20 12.15
C ALA A 49 4.22 -4.62 11.89
N ALA A 50 4.36 -5.00 10.61
CA ALA A 50 4.92 -6.28 10.21
C ALA A 50 6.39 -6.40 10.62
N ILE A 51 7.21 -5.36 10.39
CA ILE A 51 8.62 -5.35 10.78
C ILE A 51 8.76 -5.46 12.31
N PHE A 52 7.95 -4.72 13.07
CA PHE A 52 7.99 -4.75 14.53
C PHE A 52 7.63 -6.14 15.09
N LEU A 53 6.52 -6.73 14.65
CA LEU A 53 6.14 -8.08 15.07
C LEU A 53 7.16 -9.12 14.61
N PHE A 54 7.72 -8.97 13.42
CA PHE A 54 8.76 -9.87 12.90
C PHE A 54 10.06 -9.77 13.71
N PHE A 55 10.43 -8.57 14.14
CA PHE A 55 11.56 -8.34 15.02
C PHE A 55 11.34 -9.04 16.37
N LEU A 56 10.17 -8.88 17.00
CA LEU A 56 9.84 -9.61 18.24
C LEU A 56 9.83 -11.13 18.04
N LEU A 57 9.29 -11.60 16.91
CA LEU A 57 9.27 -13.01 16.56
C LEU A 57 10.68 -13.59 16.43
N THR A 58 11.59 -12.87 15.78
CA THR A 58 12.95 -13.35 15.48
C THR A 58 13.93 -13.18 16.65
N LEU A 59 13.81 -12.10 17.42
CA LEU A 59 14.65 -11.78 18.58
C LEU A 59 14.23 -12.52 19.85
N LEU A 60 12.92 -12.64 20.11
CA LEU A 60 12.40 -13.13 21.39
C LEU A 60 11.70 -14.48 21.24
N LEU A 61 10.63 -14.55 20.44
CA LEU A 61 9.72 -15.70 20.44
C LEU A 61 10.37 -16.96 19.84
N ASN A 62 11.06 -16.85 18.72
CA ASN A 62 11.68 -18.00 18.06
C ASN A 62 12.87 -18.59 18.86
N PRO A 63 13.79 -17.77 19.41
CA PRO A 63 14.81 -18.26 20.35
C PRO A 63 14.20 -18.88 21.62
N LEU A 64 13.17 -18.26 22.20
CA LEU A 64 12.49 -18.79 23.38
C LEU A 64 11.80 -20.13 23.09
N ALA A 65 11.14 -20.25 21.93
CA ALA A 65 10.54 -21.51 21.50
C ALA A 65 11.60 -22.62 21.33
N GLN A 66 12.77 -22.29 20.78
CA GLN A 66 13.89 -23.23 20.70
C GLN A 66 14.39 -23.68 22.08
N LEU A 67 14.50 -22.76 23.04
CA LEU A 67 14.97 -23.05 24.39
C LEU A 67 13.97 -23.88 25.20
N LEU A 68 12.66 -23.58 25.09
CA LEU A 68 11.61 -24.22 25.89
C LEU A 68 11.13 -25.55 25.30
N THR A 69 11.03 -25.65 23.96
CA THR A 69 10.37 -26.78 23.30
C THR A 69 11.29 -27.58 22.38
N GLY A 70 12.51 -27.09 22.13
CA GLY A 70 13.41 -27.66 21.12
C GLY A 70 12.95 -27.44 19.67
N SER A 71 11.75 -26.88 19.45
CA SER A 71 11.14 -26.65 18.15
C SER A 71 11.19 -25.19 17.73
N ARG A 72 11.82 -24.91 16.59
CA ARG A 72 11.98 -23.56 16.02
C ARG A 72 11.31 -23.41 14.67
N LEU A 73 11.03 -22.16 14.31
CA LEU A 73 10.68 -21.75 12.97
C LEU A 73 11.93 -21.65 12.10
N HIS A 74 11.89 -22.30 10.93
CA HIS A 74 12.94 -22.25 9.93
C HIS A 74 12.87 -20.95 9.11
N SER A 75 13.95 -20.62 8.41
CA SER A 75 14.02 -19.38 7.61
C SER A 75 12.90 -19.29 6.56
N GLY A 76 12.53 -20.41 5.92
CA GLY A 76 11.39 -20.44 5.00
C GLY A 76 10.04 -20.20 5.69
N GLU A 77 9.84 -20.71 6.90
CA GLU A 77 8.62 -20.49 7.69
C GLU A 77 8.51 -19.03 8.15
N LEU A 78 9.63 -18.44 8.60
CA LEU A 78 9.72 -17.03 8.96
C LEU A 78 9.41 -16.13 7.75
N ALA A 79 9.95 -16.47 6.58
CA ALA A 79 9.66 -15.77 5.34
C ALA A 79 8.16 -15.83 4.98
N THR A 80 7.51 -17.00 5.06
CA THR A 80 6.06 -17.12 4.87
C THR A 80 5.27 -16.25 5.85
N ILE A 81 5.61 -16.29 7.14
CA ILE A 81 4.95 -15.46 8.17
C ILE A 81 5.09 -13.98 7.85
N TYR A 82 6.28 -13.52 7.46
CA TYR A 82 6.52 -12.13 7.08
C TYR A 82 5.71 -11.71 5.85
N ILE A 83 5.67 -12.55 4.81
CA ILE A 83 4.89 -12.29 3.59
C ILE A 83 3.40 -12.12 3.92
N MET A 84 2.84 -12.97 4.78
CA MET A 84 1.45 -12.84 5.24
C MET A 84 1.22 -11.51 5.98
N MET A 85 2.16 -11.11 6.85
CA MET A 85 2.05 -9.85 7.61
C MET A 85 2.10 -8.60 6.74
N ILE A 86 2.99 -8.52 5.74
CA ILE A 86 3.09 -7.33 4.87
C ILE A 86 1.88 -7.18 3.94
N VAL A 87 1.29 -8.29 3.50
CA VAL A 87 0.04 -8.26 2.72
C VAL A 87 -1.12 -7.84 3.61
N ALA A 88 -1.22 -8.41 4.82
CA ALA A 88 -2.25 -8.03 5.79
C ALA A 88 -2.16 -6.56 6.23
N SER A 89 -0.94 -6.01 6.32
CA SER A 89 -0.71 -4.60 6.68
C SER A 89 -1.29 -3.62 5.66
N ALA A 90 -1.49 -4.02 4.41
CA ALA A 90 -1.95 -3.13 3.34
C ALA A 90 -3.47 -2.83 3.37
N ILE A 91 -4.24 -3.42 4.29
CA ILE A 91 -5.71 -3.36 4.30
C ILE A 91 -6.32 -2.52 5.44
N PRO A 92 -5.93 -2.70 6.72
CA PRO A 92 -6.71 -2.19 7.85
C PRO A 92 -6.72 -0.67 7.97
N SER A 93 -5.74 0.02 7.40
CA SER A 93 -5.56 1.45 7.57
C SER A 93 -5.80 2.24 6.27
N TRP A 94 -4.80 3.00 5.80
CA TRP A 94 -4.88 3.87 4.63
C TRP A 94 -5.03 3.13 3.30
N GLY A 95 -4.76 1.82 3.27
CA GLY A 95 -4.94 1.05 2.04
C GLY A 95 -6.40 0.76 1.70
N PHE A 96 -7.31 0.72 2.69
CA PHE A 96 -8.73 0.58 2.42
C PHE A 96 -9.66 0.90 3.62
N VAL A 97 -9.55 0.15 4.72
CA VAL A 97 -10.64 0.06 5.72
C VAL A 97 -10.86 1.38 6.47
N MET A 98 -9.80 2.05 6.93
CA MET A 98 -9.95 3.34 7.63
C MET A 98 -10.46 4.46 6.74
N ASN A 99 -10.28 4.36 5.43
CA ASN A 99 -10.90 5.28 4.49
C ASN A 99 -12.35 4.88 4.23
N LEU A 100 -12.66 3.59 4.07
CA LEU A 100 -14.01 3.14 3.73
C LEU A 100 -15.02 3.41 4.86
N ILE A 101 -14.69 3.04 6.11
CA ILE A 101 -15.66 3.06 7.21
C ILE A 101 -16.26 4.46 7.43
N PRO A 102 -15.48 5.56 7.53
CA PRO A 102 -16.03 6.90 7.61
C PRO A 102 -16.84 7.27 6.36
N PHE A 103 -16.45 6.81 5.17
CA PHE A 103 -17.19 7.10 3.93
C PHE A 103 -18.58 6.48 3.89
N LEU A 104 -18.84 5.37 4.60
CA LEU A 104 -20.15 4.72 4.63
C LEU A 104 -21.27 5.59 5.23
N GLY A 105 -20.92 6.59 6.03
CA GLY A 105 -21.88 7.52 6.65
C GLY A 105 -21.49 9.00 6.55
N GLY A 106 -20.23 9.31 6.24
CA GLY A 106 -19.68 10.66 6.29
C GLY A 106 -20.35 11.64 5.33
N LEU A 107 -20.79 11.16 4.16
CA LEU A 107 -21.52 12.00 3.20
C LEU A 107 -22.86 12.49 3.75
N PHE A 108 -23.48 11.75 4.67
CA PHE A 108 -24.71 12.17 5.35
C PHE A 108 -24.41 12.95 6.63
N TYR A 109 -23.41 12.51 7.41
CA TYR A 109 -23.05 13.13 8.69
C TYR A 109 -22.51 14.56 8.54
N PHE A 110 -21.68 14.80 7.53
CA PHE A 110 -21.09 16.12 7.26
C PHE A 110 -21.94 16.98 6.31
N ALA A 111 -23.14 16.54 5.94
CA ALA A 111 -24.05 17.35 5.13
C ALA A 111 -24.59 18.52 5.97
N THR A 112 -24.45 19.73 5.45
CA THR A 112 -24.88 20.98 6.10
C THR A 112 -25.72 21.80 5.11
N PRO A 113 -26.59 22.71 5.59
CA PRO A 113 -27.30 23.63 4.70
C PRO A 113 -26.34 24.47 3.83
N GLU A 114 -25.15 24.79 4.33
CA GLU A 114 -24.16 25.61 3.65
C GLU A 114 -23.45 24.89 2.50
N ASN A 115 -23.22 23.57 2.63
CA ASN A 115 -22.61 22.76 1.56
C ASN A 115 -23.64 22.11 0.62
N ASP A 116 -24.91 22.10 1.03
CA ASP A 116 -26.07 21.61 0.27
C ASP A 116 -25.94 20.16 -0.23
N TRP A 117 -25.11 19.33 0.40
CA TRP A 117 -24.84 17.95 -0.03
C TRP A 117 -26.10 17.09 -0.13
N ALA A 118 -27.13 17.41 0.65
CA ALA A 118 -28.43 16.76 0.62
C ALA A 118 -29.10 16.85 -0.76
N ASN A 119 -28.92 17.95 -1.48
CA ASN A 119 -29.52 18.16 -2.79
C ASN A 119 -28.56 17.81 -3.94
N ILE A 120 -27.25 18.01 -3.76
CA ILE A 120 -26.27 17.86 -4.86
C ILE A 120 -25.55 16.50 -4.89
N ILE A 121 -25.44 15.78 -3.76
CA ILE A 121 -24.73 14.48 -3.66
C ILE A 121 -25.70 13.35 -3.35
N HIS A 122 -26.52 13.48 -2.28
CA HIS A 122 -27.33 12.37 -1.76
C HIS A 122 -28.25 11.69 -2.81
N PRO A 123 -28.89 12.43 -3.73
CA PRO A 123 -29.75 11.82 -4.75
C PRO A 123 -29.01 10.86 -5.70
N HIS A 124 -27.69 10.99 -5.79
CA HIS A 124 -26.85 10.18 -6.66
C HIS A 124 -26.20 8.99 -5.94
N ILE A 125 -26.26 8.92 -4.61
CA ILE A 125 -25.70 7.80 -3.85
C ILE A 125 -26.58 6.57 -3.98
N LYS A 126 -25.99 5.42 -4.31
CA LYS A 126 -26.73 4.16 -4.39
C LYS A 126 -26.98 3.57 -2.99
N PRO A 127 -28.23 3.20 -2.63
CA PRO A 127 -28.56 2.69 -1.30
C PRO A 127 -27.83 1.41 -0.88
N TRP A 128 -27.28 0.65 -1.83
CA TRP A 128 -26.55 -0.59 -1.54
C TRP A 128 -25.08 -0.36 -1.17
N LEU A 129 -24.54 0.85 -1.38
CA LEU A 129 -23.14 1.21 -1.08
C LEU A 129 -22.94 1.78 0.33
N VAL A 130 -24.01 2.24 0.98
CA VAL A 130 -23.99 3.00 2.24
C VAL A 130 -25.20 2.62 3.09
N SER A 131 -25.14 2.93 4.38
CA SER A 131 -26.35 2.90 5.22
C SER A 131 -27.11 4.22 5.05
N GLN A 132 -28.43 4.15 4.85
CA GLN A 132 -29.29 5.34 4.81
C GLN A 132 -29.93 5.65 6.17
N ASP A 133 -29.68 4.83 7.18
CA ASP A 133 -30.21 5.06 8.52
C ASP A 133 -29.44 6.17 9.23
N ARG A 134 -30.13 7.26 9.55
CA ARG A 134 -29.56 8.43 10.21
C ARG A 134 -29.04 8.11 11.60
N ALA A 135 -29.81 7.36 12.40
CA ALA A 135 -29.42 7.05 13.78
C ALA A 135 -28.16 6.18 13.82
N ALA A 136 -28.06 5.19 12.94
CA ALA A 136 -26.88 4.36 12.79
C ALA A 136 -25.66 5.17 12.33
N THR A 137 -25.85 6.10 11.39
CA THR A 137 -24.78 6.96 10.90
C THR A 137 -24.25 7.88 11.99
N TRP A 138 -25.12 8.53 12.77
CA TRP A 138 -24.67 9.39 13.88
C TRP A 138 -23.94 8.59 14.97
N LYS A 139 -24.45 7.40 15.31
CA LYS A 139 -23.79 6.50 16.28
C LYS A 139 -22.41 6.02 15.81
N LEU A 140 -22.15 5.94 14.51
CA LEU A 140 -20.83 5.61 13.97
C LEU A 140 -19.79 6.69 14.33
N PHE A 141 -20.18 7.97 14.32
CA PHE A 141 -19.28 9.11 14.56
C PHE A 141 -19.28 9.58 16.01
N GLU A 142 -20.45 9.69 16.63
CA GLU A 142 -20.63 10.20 17.99
C GLU A 142 -20.52 9.10 19.06
N GLY A 143 -20.64 7.83 18.65
CA GLY A 143 -20.64 6.67 19.53
C GLY A 143 -22.05 6.21 19.92
N ALA A 144 -22.21 4.90 20.12
CA ALA A 144 -23.43 4.30 20.64
C ALA A 144 -23.46 4.30 22.18
N ALA A 145 -24.64 4.11 22.78
CA ALA A 145 -24.74 3.97 24.23
C ALA A 145 -23.96 2.75 24.73
N ARG A 146 -23.42 2.80 25.95
CA ARG A 146 -22.63 1.70 26.51
C ARG A 146 -23.49 0.44 26.61
N GLY A 147 -23.03 -0.64 25.99
CA GLY A 147 -23.73 -1.92 25.96
C GLY A 147 -24.76 -2.06 24.83
N GLU A 148 -24.99 -1.01 24.04
CA GLU A 148 -25.81 -1.10 22.83
C GLU A 148 -25.08 -1.92 21.75
N PRO A 149 -25.71 -2.98 21.20
CA PRO A 149 -25.08 -3.78 20.16
C PRO A 149 -25.00 -3.00 18.84
N VAL A 150 -23.95 -3.26 18.06
CA VAL A 150 -23.82 -2.71 16.71
C VAL A 150 -24.92 -3.28 15.82
N PRO A 151 -25.68 -2.45 15.07
CA PRO A 151 -26.76 -2.91 14.20
C PRO A 151 -26.19 -3.51 12.89
N TRP A 152 -25.56 -4.68 12.97
CA TRP A 152 -24.95 -5.39 11.83
C TRP A 152 -25.91 -5.62 10.66
N GLY A 153 -27.22 -5.71 10.94
CA GLY A 153 -28.28 -5.77 9.93
C GLY A 153 -28.29 -4.60 8.94
N LEU A 154 -27.79 -3.43 9.33
CA LEU A 154 -27.69 -2.25 8.46
C LEU A 154 -26.38 -2.21 7.66
N TRP A 155 -25.30 -2.71 8.26
CA TRP A 155 -23.95 -2.58 7.69
C TRP A 155 -23.51 -3.73 6.81
N HIS A 156 -24.04 -4.95 7.01
CA HIS A 156 -23.56 -6.14 6.31
C HIS A 156 -23.69 -6.02 4.77
N LYS A 157 -24.78 -5.44 4.24
CA LYS A 157 -24.97 -5.28 2.79
C LYS A 157 -23.91 -4.37 2.15
N PRO A 158 -23.71 -3.11 2.61
CA PRO A 158 -22.61 -2.26 2.13
C PRO A 158 -21.23 -2.92 2.29
N LEU A 159 -20.95 -3.52 3.44
CA LEU A 159 -19.65 -4.14 3.71
C LEU A 159 -19.36 -5.32 2.79
N LEU A 160 -20.37 -6.17 2.49
CA LEU A 160 -20.21 -7.27 1.54
C LEU A 160 -20.05 -6.76 0.11
N ALA A 161 -20.77 -5.71 -0.28
CA ALA A 161 -20.67 -5.14 -1.62
C ALA A 161 -19.28 -4.53 -1.88
N TRP A 162 -18.78 -3.75 -0.93
CA TRP A 162 -17.41 -3.20 -0.98
C TRP A 162 -16.35 -4.28 -0.81
N GLY A 163 -16.57 -5.26 0.06
CA GLY A 163 -15.68 -6.40 0.26
C GLY A 163 -15.50 -7.23 -1.01
N PHE A 164 -16.59 -7.55 -1.70
CA PHE A 164 -16.51 -8.29 -2.96
C PHE A 164 -15.80 -7.49 -4.06
N PHE A 165 -16.07 -6.18 -4.14
CA PHE A 165 -15.39 -5.30 -5.07
C PHE A 165 -13.88 -5.21 -4.81
N ILE A 166 -13.47 -4.90 -3.58
CA ILE A 166 -12.05 -4.73 -3.27
C ILE A 166 -11.26 -6.04 -3.41
N LEU A 167 -11.86 -7.18 -3.03
CA LEU A 167 -11.24 -8.49 -3.24
C LEU A 167 -11.04 -8.78 -4.73
N SER A 168 -12.00 -8.41 -5.58
CA SER A 168 -11.83 -8.50 -7.03
C SER A 168 -10.70 -7.61 -7.53
N VAL A 169 -10.59 -6.36 -7.05
CA VAL A 169 -9.48 -5.45 -7.41
C VAL A 169 -8.14 -6.03 -6.96
N TYR A 170 -8.04 -6.52 -5.73
CA TYR A 170 -6.82 -7.17 -5.23
C TYR A 170 -6.45 -8.38 -6.07
N PHE A 171 -7.42 -9.23 -6.41
CA PHE A 171 -7.20 -10.38 -7.28
C PHE A 171 -6.70 -9.96 -8.67
N VAL A 172 -7.29 -8.94 -9.29
CA VAL A 172 -6.82 -8.38 -10.58
C VAL A 172 -5.36 -7.90 -10.47
N THR A 173 -5.02 -7.19 -9.40
CA THR A 173 -3.64 -6.71 -9.21
C THR A 173 -2.64 -7.84 -8.94
N LEU A 174 -3.05 -8.92 -8.26
CA LEU A 174 -2.23 -10.13 -8.10
C LEU A 174 -2.04 -10.87 -9.42
N CYS A 175 -3.10 -11.00 -10.23
CA CYS A 175 -2.99 -11.55 -11.59
C CYS A 175 -2.01 -10.74 -12.45
N MET A 176 -2.10 -9.41 -12.37
CA MET A 176 -1.19 -8.51 -13.06
C MET A 176 0.26 -8.68 -12.57
N LEU A 177 0.46 -8.81 -11.27
CA LEU A 177 1.77 -9.06 -10.69
C LEU A 177 2.36 -10.39 -11.19
N VAL A 178 1.57 -11.47 -11.26
CA VAL A 178 2.01 -12.76 -11.84
C VAL A 178 2.45 -12.59 -13.30
N ILE A 179 1.71 -11.83 -14.10
CA ILE A 179 2.06 -11.58 -15.51
C ILE A 179 3.40 -10.83 -15.62
N LEU A 180 3.64 -9.84 -14.76
CA LEU A 180 4.83 -8.98 -14.80
C LEU A 180 6.02 -9.51 -13.99
N ARG A 181 5.82 -10.51 -13.12
CA ARG A 181 6.82 -10.95 -12.14
C ARG A 181 8.15 -11.37 -12.78
N LYS A 182 8.14 -12.30 -13.75
CA LYS A 182 9.40 -12.72 -14.42
C LYS A 182 10.11 -11.55 -15.08
N GLN A 183 9.36 -10.66 -15.73
CA GLN A 183 9.94 -9.48 -16.34
C GLN A 183 10.67 -8.61 -15.32
N TRP A 184 10.04 -8.34 -14.17
CA TRP A 184 10.61 -7.47 -13.14
C TRP A 184 11.74 -8.13 -12.34
N MET A 185 11.61 -9.43 -12.04
CA MET A 185 12.54 -10.13 -11.14
C MET A 185 13.69 -10.82 -11.87
N GLU A 186 13.44 -11.43 -13.03
CA GLU A 186 14.41 -12.27 -13.74
C GLU A 186 15.10 -11.51 -14.88
N HIS A 187 14.33 -10.80 -15.72
CA HIS A 187 14.87 -10.04 -16.85
C HIS A 187 15.46 -8.70 -16.41
N GLU A 188 14.69 -7.91 -15.66
CA GLU A 188 15.09 -6.55 -15.25
C GLU A 188 15.78 -6.49 -13.88
N ARG A 189 15.70 -7.59 -13.10
CA ARG A 189 16.40 -7.76 -11.82
C ARG A 189 16.27 -6.56 -10.88
N LEU A 190 15.03 -6.16 -10.61
CA LEU A 190 14.73 -5.14 -9.63
C LEU A 190 15.35 -5.47 -8.25
N LEU A 191 15.74 -4.42 -7.52
CA LEU A 191 16.48 -4.53 -6.26
C LEU A 191 15.62 -4.99 -5.07
N PHE A 192 14.35 -4.56 -4.99
CA PHE A 192 13.46 -4.76 -3.83
C PHE A 192 14.12 -4.48 -2.47
N PRO A 193 14.55 -3.24 -2.19
CA PRO A 193 15.27 -2.91 -0.96
C PRO A 193 14.50 -3.29 0.33
N LEU A 194 13.17 -3.18 0.33
CA LEU A 194 12.31 -3.56 1.46
C LEU A 194 12.35 -5.05 1.82
N SER A 195 12.86 -5.90 0.92
CA SER A 195 13.03 -7.34 1.20
C SER A 195 14.31 -7.67 1.97
N VAL A 196 15.29 -6.76 2.03
CA VAL A 196 16.63 -7.05 2.58
C VAL A 196 16.56 -7.29 4.09
N LEU A 197 15.97 -6.36 4.85
CA LEU A 197 15.86 -6.47 6.31
C LEU A 197 15.16 -7.77 6.79
N PRO A 198 13.98 -8.15 6.26
CA PRO A 198 13.34 -9.39 6.69
C PRO A 198 14.13 -10.63 6.27
N LEU A 199 14.83 -10.61 5.13
CA LEU A 199 15.72 -11.70 4.74
C LEU A 199 16.90 -11.85 5.71
N GLU A 200 17.54 -10.76 6.12
CA GLU A 200 18.62 -10.77 7.12
C GLU A 200 18.14 -11.27 8.50
N LEU A 201 16.93 -10.89 8.92
CA LEU A 201 16.31 -11.36 10.16
C LEU A 201 15.87 -12.84 10.09
N ALA A 202 15.56 -13.34 8.89
CA ALA A 202 15.19 -14.75 8.66
C ALA A 202 16.42 -15.66 8.47
N GLN A 203 17.52 -15.13 7.95
CA GLN A 203 18.76 -15.87 7.72
C GLN A 203 19.42 -16.26 9.03
N ARG A 204 19.79 -17.54 9.15
CA ARG A 204 20.47 -18.06 10.34
C ARG A 204 21.62 -18.98 9.97
N GLU A 205 22.68 -18.86 10.77
CA GLU A 205 23.83 -19.75 10.76
C GLU A 205 23.54 -20.99 11.61
N GLN A 206 24.12 -22.14 11.23
CA GLN A 206 24.00 -23.37 11.99
C GLN A 206 24.60 -23.19 13.40
N GLY A 207 23.90 -23.70 14.42
CA GLY A 207 24.35 -23.67 15.82
C GLY A 207 24.14 -22.36 16.59
N ARG A 208 23.57 -21.30 15.97
CA ARG A 208 23.31 -20.01 16.64
C ARG A 208 21.80 -19.79 16.86
N LEU A 209 21.45 -19.19 18.00
CA LEU A 209 20.05 -18.87 18.37
C LEU A 209 19.54 -17.59 17.70
N LEU A 210 20.43 -16.62 17.47
CA LEU A 210 20.10 -15.32 16.89
C LEU A 210 20.74 -15.15 15.49
N PRO A 211 20.08 -14.44 14.56
CA PRO A 211 20.67 -13.96 13.31
C PRO A 211 21.97 -13.18 13.50
N SER A 212 22.80 -13.09 12.47
CA SER A 212 24.04 -12.29 12.46
C SER A 212 23.75 -10.81 12.77
N LEU A 213 22.74 -10.23 12.13
CA LEU A 213 22.36 -8.83 12.29
C LEU A 213 22.06 -8.47 13.76
N LEU A 214 21.30 -9.31 14.48
CA LEU A 214 20.92 -9.06 15.87
C LEU A 214 22.07 -9.27 16.87
N ARG A 215 23.19 -9.88 16.44
CA ARG A 215 24.41 -10.04 17.25
C ARG A 215 25.41 -8.89 17.05
N ASN A 216 25.24 -8.08 16.00
CA ASN A 216 26.15 -7.00 15.69
C ASN A 216 25.91 -5.79 16.61
N TYR A 217 26.93 -5.34 17.33
CA TYR A 217 26.83 -4.19 18.24
C TYR A 217 26.49 -2.89 17.51
N LEU A 218 26.93 -2.72 16.25
CA LEU A 218 26.63 -1.54 15.43
C LEU A 218 25.13 -1.42 15.13
N THR A 219 24.43 -2.56 14.94
CA THR A 219 22.98 -2.58 14.77
C THR A 219 22.27 -2.00 16.00
N TRP A 220 22.74 -2.34 17.19
CA TRP A 220 22.17 -1.84 18.44
C TRP A 220 22.51 -0.37 18.69
N VAL A 221 23.72 0.08 18.35
CA VAL A 221 24.07 1.52 18.39
C VAL A 221 23.15 2.31 17.45
N GLY A 222 22.96 1.82 16.23
CA GLY A 222 22.05 2.42 15.24
C GLY A 222 20.58 2.41 15.67
N PHE A 223 20.13 1.40 16.41
CA PHE A 223 18.79 1.32 16.99
C PHE A 223 18.61 2.28 18.18
N LEU A 224 19.61 2.38 19.07
CA LEU A 224 19.51 3.17 20.30
C LEU A 224 19.30 4.66 20.02
N ILE A 225 19.91 5.21 18.97
CA ILE A 225 19.77 6.64 18.62
C ILE A 225 18.30 7.02 18.36
N PRO A 226 17.60 6.47 17.36
CA PRO A 226 16.20 6.78 17.13
C PRO A 226 15.31 6.28 18.27
N PHE A 227 15.63 5.14 18.92
CA PHE A 227 14.84 4.63 20.03
C PHE A 227 14.81 5.62 21.19
N LEU A 228 15.96 6.13 21.64
CA LEU A 228 16.04 7.07 22.75
C LEU A 228 15.37 8.41 22.42
N ILE A 229 15.57 8.93 21.20
CA ILE A 229 14.92 10.19 20.76
C ILE A 229 13.39 10.04 20.75
N ASN A 230 12.88 8.98 20.12
CA ASN A 230 11.43 8.74 20.06
C ASN A 230 10.85 8.36 21.43
N LEU A 231 11.62 7.68 22.29
CA LEU A 231 11.21 7.38 23.67
C LEU A 231 11.04 8.68 24.47
N VAL A 232 12.00 9.60 24.42
CA VAL A 232 11.92 10.90 25.09
C VAL A 232 10.73 11.70 24.56
N ASN A 233 10.54 11.77 23.24
CA ASN A 233 9.41 12.47 22.62
C ASN A 233 8.04 11.81 22.93
N GLY A 234 8.02 10.48 23.00
CA GLY A 234 6.84 9.72 23.42
C GLY A 234 6.49 9.99 24.87
N LEU A 235 7.49 9.95 25.76
CA LEU A 235 7.32 10.29 27.18
C LEU A 235 6.87 11.73 27.36
N HIS A 236 7.43 12.70 26.63
CA HIS A 236 6.98 14.10 26.65
C HIS A 236 5.48 14.23 26.37
N SER A 237 4.94 13.46 25.43
CA SER A 237 3.52 13.47 25.08
C SER A 237 2.61 13.02 26.23
N TYR A 238 3.09 12.16 27.13
CA TYR A 238 2.34 11.73 28.33
C TYR A 238 2.68 12.55 29.57
N PHE A 239 3.90 13.07 29.62
CA PHE A 239 4.54 13.65 30.78
C PHE A 239 5.30 14.90 30.37
N ASN A 240 4.65 16.06 30.51
CA ASN A 240 5.19 17.36 30.07
C ASN A 240 6.52 17.78 30.73
N TYR A 241 7.01 17.06 31.74
CA TYR A 241 8.29 17.32 32.39
C TYR A 241 9.50 16.75 31.64
N PHE A 242 9.30 15.79 30.72
CA PHE A 242 10.37 15.40 29.78
C PHE A 242 10.51 16.49 28.72
N PRO A 243 11.73 16.82 28.25
CA PRO A 243 11.90 17.78 27.15
C PRO A 243 11.50 17.16 25.81
N PHE A 244 10.93 17.95 24.91
CA PHE A 244 10.71 17.53 23.52
C PHE A 244 11.95 17.78 22.66
N ILE A 245 12.47 16.72 22.03
CA ILE A 245 13.59 16.80 21.10
C ILE A 245 13.04 17.10 19.71
N GLN A 246 13.07 18.38 19.33
CA GLN A 246 12.68 18.83 18.00
C GLN A 246 13.86 18.81 17.03
N LEU A 247 13.80 17.93 16.02
CA LEU A 247 14.82 17.81 14.96
C LEU A 247 14.42 18.49 13.65
N ASN A 248 13.28 19.19 13.62
CA ASN A 248 12.78 19.83 12.40
C ASN A 248 13.32 21.25 12.26
N THR A 249 14.07 21.50 11.19
CA THR A 249 14.59 22.81 10.82
C THR A 249 13.94 23.27 9.51
N PRO A 250 13.00 24.24 9.55
CA PRO A 250 12.41 24.75 8.32
C PRO A 250 13.40 25.66 7.59
N LEU A 251 13.70 25.32 6.34
CA LEU A 251 14.49 26.13 5.43
C LEU A 251 13.57 26.82 4.43
N ARG A 252 13.65 28.15 4.38
CA ARG A 252 12.79 28.98 3.56
C ARG A 252 13.65 29.75 2.56
N PHE A 253 13.22 29.76 1.31
CA PHE A 253 13.92 30.46 0.23
C PHE A 253 12.92 30.89 -0.84
N LEU A 254 13.39 31.64 -1.85
CA LEU A 254 12.55 32.27 -2.86
C LEU A 254 11.48 33.20 -2.25
N ARG A 255 11.90 34.14 -1.38
CA ARG A 255 11.00 35.10 -0.70
C ARG A 255 9.83 34.40 0.00
N GLU A 256 10.13 33.38 0.79
CA GLU A 256 9.14 32.57 1.52
C GLU A 256 8.19 31.74 0.64
N SER A 257 8.39 31.71 -0.70
CA SER A 257 7.52 30.94 -1.59
C SER A 257 7.73 29.43 -1.47
N VAL A 258 8.91 29.00 -1.03
CA VAL A 258 9.25 27.60 -0.74
C VAL A 258 9.61 27.43 0.71
N ARG A 259 9.01 26.42 1.34
CA ARG A 259 9.33 25.96 2.69
C ARG A 259 9.70 24.48 2.65
N LEU A 260 10.98 24.18 2.86
CA LEU A 260 11.47 22.82 3.05
C LEU A 260 11.56 22.54 4.54
N ASN A 261 10.96 21.45 4.99
CA ASN A 261 11.13 20.99 6.37
C ASN A 261 12.26 19.97 6.40
N LEU A 262 13.43 20.38 6.89
CA LEU A 262 14.57 19.48 7.08
C LEU A 262 14.37 18.73 8.38
N TYR A 263 13.90 17.49 8.28
CA TYR A 263 13.65 16.61 9.41
C TYR A 263 14.28 15.24 9.13
N PRO A 264 15.26 14.79 9.94
CA PRO A 264 15.89 13.48 9.75
C PRO A 264 14.88 12.38 10.13
N ARG A 265 14.23 11.81 9.11
CA ARG A 265 13.40 10.60 9.28
C ARG A 265 14.32 9.39 9.35
N PHE A 266 14.62 8.92 10.56
CA PHE A 266 15.55 7.79 10.78
C PHE A 266 15.19 6.52 9.99
N GLU A 267 13.89 6.23 9.84
CA GLU A 267 13.41 5.12 9.00
C GLU A 267 13.80 5.30 7.53
N VAL A 268 13.59 6.51 6.98
CA VAL A 268 13.96 6.83 5.59
C VAL A 268 15.48 6.74 5.43
N ILE A 269 16.26 7.24 6.40
CA ILE A 269 17.73 7.12 6.37
C ILE A 269 18.16 5.65 6.30
N GLY A 270 17.57 4.79 7.13
CA GLY A 270 17.87 3.35 7.15
C GLY A 270 17.49 2.64 5.83
N LEU A 271 16.35 2.99 5.24
CA LEU A 271 15.91 2.40 3.98
C LEU A 271 16.66 2.97 2.77
N SER A 272 17.01 4.27 2.79
CA SER A 272 17.82 4.92 1.76
C SER A 272 19.21 4.31 1.63
N TYR A 273 19.76 3.75 2.71
CA TYR A 273 21.03 3.01 2.67
C TYR A 273 20.96 1.78 1.74
N LEU A 274 19.78 1.18 1.56
CA LEU A 274 19.57 0.01 0.72
C LEU A 274 19.35 0.36 -0.76
N LEU A 275 19.33 1.65 -1.11
CA LEU A 275 19.06 2.13 -2.46
C LEU A 275 20.35 2.29 -3.26
N SER A 276 20.25 2.17 -4.59
CA SER A 276 21.37 2.56 -5.45
C SER A 276 21.60 4.07 -5.40
N LEU A 277 22.86 4.48 -5.57
CA LEU A 277 23.25 5.90 -5.57
C LEU A 277 22.50 6.71 -6.62
N ASP A 278 22.29 6.14 -7.82
CA ASP A 278 21.57 6.81 -8.92
C ASP A 278 20.10 7.09 -8.56
N VAL A 279 19.43 6.12 -7.92
CA VAL A 279 18.04 6.28 -7.50
C VAL A 279 17.94 7.29 -6.37
N SER A 280 18.81 7.19 -5.36
CA SER A 280 18.86 8.15 -4.24
C SER A 280 19.13 9.58 -4.72
N PHE A 281 20.09 9.77 -5.63
CA PHE A 281 20.37 11.07 -6.24
C PHE A 281 19.15 11.60 -7.01
N GLY A 282 18.54 10.76 -7.85
CA GLY A 282 17.35 11.12 -8.62
C GLY A 282 16.19 11.58 -7.76
N VAL A 283 15.83 10.81 -6.72
CA VAL A 283 14.72 11.15 -5.81
C VAL A 283 14.95 12.51 -5.15
N TRP A 284 16.15 12.76 -4.63
CA TRP A 284 16.47 14.04 -3.99
C TRP A 284 16.48 15.21 -5.00
N PHE A 285 17.16 15.03 -6.14
CA PHE A 285 17.33 16.08 -7.14
C PHE A 285 16.00 16.50 -7.77
N PHE A 286 15.18 15.54 -8.18
CA PHE A 286 13.87 15.84 -8.78
C PHE A 286 12.87 16.37 -7.75
N ALA A 287 12.93 15.94 -6.49
CA ALA A 287 12.14 16.55 -5.43
C ALA A 287 12.54 18.02 -5.22
N PHE A 288 13.84 18.32 -5.15
CA PHE A 288 14.33 19.69 -5.05
C PHE A 288 13.89 20.55 -6.25
N LEU A 289 14.01 20.02 -7.46
CA LEU A 289 13.55 20.70 -8.68
C LEU A 289 12.04 20.98 -8.65
N ALA A 290 11.23 20.03 -8.17
CA ALA A 290 9.79 20.20 -8.00
C ALA A 290 9.46 21.34 -7.01
N TYR A 291 10.20 21.44 -5.90
CA TYR A 291 10.07 22.56 -4.96
C TYR A 291 10.44 23.90 -5.57
N VAL A 292 11.53 23.97 -6.34
CA VAL A 292 11.94 25.19 -7.05
C VAL A 292 10.85 25.59 -8.05
N HIS A 293 10.32 24.64 -8.82
CA HIS A 293 9.25 24.89 -9.79
C HIS A 293 8.00 25.46 -9.10
N THR A 294 7.48 24.79 -8.07
CA THR A 294 6.34 25.31 -7.28
C THR A 294 6.64 26.69 -6.66
N GLY A 295 7.88 26.94 -6.23
CA GLY A 295 8.31 28.24 -5.73
C GLY A 295 8.26 29.35 -6.76
N VAL A 296 8.68 29.06 -7.99
CA VAL A 296 8.64 29.99 -9.13
C VAL A 296 7.20 30.32 -9.50
N GLU A 297 6.34 29.31 -9.60
CA GLU A 297 4.90 29.52 -9.89
C GLU A 297 4.24 30.44 -8.87
N ARG A 298 4.53 30.23 -7.57
CA ARG A 298 4.04 31.09 -6.48
C ARG A 298 4.55 32.52 -6.58
N LEU A 299 5.81 32.74 -6.98
CA LEU A 299 6.36 34.08 -7.17
C LEU A 299 5.69 34.85 -8.30
N PHE A 300 5.35 34.17 -9.39
CA PHE A 300 4.63 34.77 -10.52
C PHE A 300 3.11 34.84 -10.32
N GLY A 301 2.58 34.24 -9.24
CA GLY A 301 1.14 34.13 -9.03
C GLY A 301 0.44 33.23 -10.05
N TRP A 302 1.17 32.31 -10.69
CA TRP A 302 0.62 31.41 -11.70
C TRP A 302 0.10 30.12 -11.05
N SER A 303 -1.09 29.69 -11.45
CA SER A 303 -1.65 28.38 -11.07
C SER A 303 -2.66 27.90 -12.11
N ILE A 304 -2.72 26.58 -12.31
CA ILE A 304 -3.72 25.92 -13.15
C ILE A 304 -4.96 25.46 -12.36
N GLY A 305 -5.01 25.74 -11.06
CA GLY A 305 -6.15 25.36 -10.21
C GLY A 305 -5.78 25.26 -8.72
N PRO A 306 -6.73 24.82 -7.88
CA PRO A 306 -6.44 24.57 -6.47
C PRO A 306 -5.44 23.42 -6.31
N SER A 307 -4.80 23.35 -5.14
CA SER A 307 -3.99 22.19 -4.77
C SER A 307 -4.81 20.91 -4.83
N GLN A 308 -4.30 19.89 -5.51
CA GLN A 308 -5.01 18.63 -5.67
C GLN A 308 -4.97 17.84 -4.35
N PRO A 309 -6.09 17.22 -3.93
CA PRO A 309 -6.09 16.34 -2.76
C PRO A 309 -5.01 15.27 -2.88
N TYR A 310 -4.29 15.00 -1.78
CA TYR A 310 -3.24 13.99 -1.69
C TYR A 310 -1.98 14.23 -2.57
N SER A 311 -1.88 15.36 -3.25
CA SER A 311 -0.70 15.74 -4.07
C SER A 311 0.24 16.73 -3.39
N MET A 312 -0.04 17.13 -2.15
CA MET A 312 0.79 18.10 -1.42
C MET A 312 2.18 17.53 -1.11
N PRO A 313 3.26 18.34 -1.15
CA PRO A 313 3.28 19.80 -1.27
C PRO A 313 3.35 20.34 -2.71
N ALA A 314 3.24 19.47 -3.73
CA ALA A 314 3.31 19.90 -5.12
C ALA A 314 2.13 20.81 -5.49
N SER A 315 2.41 21.81 -6.32
CA SER A 315 1.35 22.54 -7.03
C SER A 315 0.62 21.63 -8.02
N ALA A 316 -0.57 22.05 -8.44
CA ALA A 316 -1.38 21.25 -9.37
C ALA A 316 -0.63 20.94 -10.68
N SER A 317 0.09 21.91 -11.23
CA SER A 317 0.95 21.76 -12.43
C SER A 317 2.05 20.72 -12.23
N VAL A 318 2.83 20.85 -11.15
CA VAL A 318 3.92 19.91 -10.82
C VAL A 318 3.36 18.49 -10.60
N ALA A 319 2.22 18.37 -9.93
CA ALA A 319 1.55 17.08 -9.73
C ALA A 319 1.14 16.44 -11.07
N HIS A 320 0.55 17.20 -12.00
CA HIS A 320 0.17 16.68 -13.32
C HIS A 320 1.38 16.36 -14.21
N LEU A 321 2.48 17.11 -14.10
CA LEU A 321 3.75 16.77 -14.75
C LEU A 321 4.29 15.43 -14.25
N ALA A 322 4.32 15.24 -12.93
CA ALA A 322 4.73 13.97 -12.32
C ALA A 322 3.78 12.82 -12.69
N GLN A 323 2.47 13.09 -12.84
CA GLN A 323 1.51 12.11 -13.35
C GLN A 323 1.79 11.72 -14.81
N GLY A 324 2.14 12.69 -15.66
CA GLY A 324 2.57 12.42 -17.03
C GLY A 324 3.83 11.57 -17.10
N ALA A 325 4.81 11.85 -16.23
CA ALA A 325 6.01 11.02 -16.08
C ALA A 325 5.68 9.60 -15.61
N MET A 326 4.72 9.43 -14.71
CA MET A 326 4.21 8.12 -14.28
C MET A 326 3.58 7.35 -15.45
N PHE A 327 2.77 8.00 -16.30
CA PHE A 327 2.21 7.34 -17.48
C PHE A 327 3.28 6.93 -18.48
N PHE A 328 4.27 7.78 -18.71
CA PHE A 328 5.41 7.43 -19.55
C PHE A 328 6.19 6.24 -18.96
N LEU A 329 6.39 6.20 -17.64
CA LEU A 329 7.00 5.07 -16.96
C LEU A 329 6.20 3.78 -17.20
N VAL A 330 4.89 3.79 -16.98
CA VAL A 330 4.02 2.63 -17.21
C VAL A 330 4.08 2.18 -18.67
N PHE A 331 3.99 3.12 -19.62
CA PHE A 331 4.13 2.84 -21.04
C PHE A 331 5.48 2.16 -21.34
N SER A 332 6.58 2.68 -20.79
CA SER A 332 7.92 2.12 -20.99
C SER A 332 8.05 0.71 -20.43
N ILE A 333 7.44 0.42 -19.27
CA ILE A 333 7.41 -0.91 -18.66
C ILE A 333 6.66 -1.89 -19.57
N LEU A 334 5.46 -1.53 -20.00
CA LEU A 334 4.64 -2.39 -20.85
C LEU A 334 5.31 -2.60 -22.23
N TRP A 335 5.96 -1.57 -22.76
CA TRP A 335 6.71 -1.65 -24.00
C TRP A 335 7.91 -2.59 -23.88
N ALA A 336 8.70 -2.48 -22.81
CA ALA A 336 9.83 -3.37 -22.54
C ALA A 336 9.35 -4.82 -22.35
N ALA A 337 8.22 -5.02 -21.67
CA ALA A 337 7.63 -6.33 -21.41
C ALA A 337 6.89 -6.96 -22.60
N ARG A 338 6.74 -6.27 -23.75
CA ARG A 338 5.83 -6.68 -24.83
C ARG A 338 6.06 -8.11 -25.36
N GLN A 339 7.32 -8.55 -25.43
CA GLN A 339 7.67 -9.90 -25.88
C GLN A 339 7.22 -10.94 -24.84
N HIS A 340 7.59 -10.73 -23.58
CA HIS A 340 7.16 -11.56 -22.44
C HIS A 340 5.64 -11.61 -22.31
N ILE A 341 4.94 -10.47 -22.44
CA ILE A 341 3.47 -10.43 -22.44
C ILE A 341 2.90 -11.25 -23.60
N GLY A 342 3.50 -11.14 -24.79
CA GLY A 342 3.13 -11.96 -25.96
C GLY A 342 3.25 -13.46 -25.69
N ASP A 343 4.30 -13.89 -24.99
CA ASP A 343 4.51 -15.27 -24.58
C ASP A 343 3.48 -15.71 -23.53
N VAL A 344 3.24 -14.90 -22.50
CA VAL A 344 2.20 -15.16 -21.48
C VAL A 344 0.81 -15.34 -22.13
N LEU A 345 0.44 -14.47 -23.07
CA LEU A 345 -0.83 -14.58 -23.81
C LEU A 345 -0.87 -15.83 -24.69
N ARG A 346 0.24 -16.19 -25.33
CA ARG A 346 0.36 -17.43 -26.11
C ARG A 346 0.18 -18.66 -25.23
N LYS A 347 0.79 -18.69 -24.05
CA LYS A 347 0.59 -19.76 -23.06
C LYS A 347 -0.87 -19.83 -22.59
N ALA A 348 -1.47 -18.68 -22.29
CA ALA A 348 -2.84 -18.61 -21.79
C ALA A 348 -3.89 -19.10 -22.79
N PHE A 349 -3.80 -18.67 -24.05
CA PHE A 349 -4.81 -18.98 -25.08
C PHE A 349 -4.48 -20.18 -25.95
N LYS A 350 -3.20 -20.41 -26.29
CA LYS A 350 -2.76 -21.51 -27.16
C LYS A 350 -2.16 -22.71 -26.42
N ARG A 351 -1.99 -22.62 -25.08
CA ARG A 351 -1.37 -23.67 -24.24
C ARG A 351 0.01 -24.09 -24.74
N ASP A 352 0.80 -23.13 -25.22
CA ASP A 352 2.13 -23.39 -25.76
C ASP A 352 3.00 -24.15 -24.73
N PRO A 353 3.50 -25.36 -25.04
CA PRO A 353 4.29 -26.14 -24.10
C PRO A 353 5.69 -25.57 -23.86
N THR A 354 6.19 -24.67 -24.73
CA THR A 354 7.55 -24.13 -24.63
C THR A 354 7.75 -23.14 -23.48
N ILE A 355 6.66 -22.56 -22.98
CA ILE A 355 6.69 -21.53 -21.93
C ILE A 355 6.38 -22.19 -20.59
N ASP A 356 7.31 -22.13 -19.65
CA ASP A 356 7.14 -22.69 -18.30
C ASP A 356 6.59 -21.64 -17.30
N ASP A 357 5.49 -22.00 -16.62
CA ASP A 357 4.82 -21.25 -15.55
C ASP A 357 4.71 -22.06 -14.24
N SER A 358 5.55 -23.10 -14.08
CA SER A 358 5.58 -23.97 -12.90
C SER A 358 5.96 -23.22 -11.62
N SER A 359 6.86 -22.25 -11.71
CA SER A 359 7.37 -21.44 -10.60
C SER A 359 6.48 -20.24 -10.22
N GLU A 360 5.43 -19.97 -11.00
CA GLU A 360 4.52 -18.85 -10.76
C GLU A 360 3.43 -19.18 -9.72
N MET A 361 2.95 -18.15 -9.01
CA MET A 361 1.88 -18.30 -8.00
C MET A 361 0.59 -18.89 -8.60
N LEU A 362 0.27 -18.46 -9.82
CA LEU A 362 -0.86 -18.91 -10.62
C LEU A 362 -0.34 -19.28 -11.99
N SER A 363 -1.00 -20.24 -12.65
CA SER A 363 -0.73 -20.48 -14.08
C SER A 363 -0.99 -19.20 -14.88
N TYR A 364 -0.24 -18.97 -15.96
CA TYR A 364 -0.46 -17.81 -16.82
C TYR A 364 -1.87 -17.76 -17.38
N ARG A 365 -2.49 -18.92 -17.62
CA ARG A 365 -3.89 -19.00 -18.04
C ARG A 365 -4.85 -18.48 -16.97
N THR A 366 -4.67 -18.91 -15.71
CA THR A 366 -5.50 -18.43 -14.59
C THR A 366 -5.27 -16.95 -14.35
N ALA A 367 -4.03 -16.47 -14.43
CA ALA A 367 -3.71 -15.05 -14.25
C ALA A 367 -4.35 -14.18 -15.35
N VAL A 368 -4.24 -14.57 -16.63
CA VAL A 368 -4.85 -13.82 -17.75
C VAL A 368 -6.37 -13.83 -17.67
N LEU A 369 -7.00 -14.99 -17.45
CA LEU A 369 -8.46 -15.07 -17.33
C LEU A 369 -8.98 -14.34 -16.08
N GLY A 370 -8.27 -14.46 -14.96
CA GLY A 370 -8.58 -13.74 -13.72
C GLY A 370 -8.48 -12.23 -13.91
N PHE A 371 -7.44 -11.75 -14.59
CA PHE A 371 -7.30 -10.35 -14.97
C PHE A 371 -8.47 -9.88 -15.84
N ILE A 372 -8.84 -10.63 -16.90
CA ILE A 372 -9.92 -10.25 -17.81
C ILE A 372 -11.27 -10.21 -17.09
N PHE A 373 -11.68 -11.31 -16.45
CA PHE A 373 -12.98 -11.39 -15.80
C PHE A 373 -13.08 -10.49 -14.58
N GLY A 374 -12.02 -10.38 -13.79
CA GLY A 374 -11.97 -9.44 -12.66
C GLY A 374 -12.02 -7.98 -13.11
N SER A 375 -11.38 -7.63 -14.24
CA SER A 375 -11.47 -6.28 -14.81
C SER A 375 -12.86 -5.97 -15.37
N ILE A 376 -13.50 -6.93 -16.06
CA ILE A 376 -14.88 -6.77 -16.53
C ILE A 376 -15.81 -6.54 -15.35
N PHE A 377 -15.67 -7.34 -14.29
CA PHE A 377 -16.45 -7.18 -13.08
C PHE A 377 -16.21 -5.82 -12.41
N ALA A 378 -14.95 -5.38 -12.27
CA ALA A 378 -14.62 -4.10 -11.67
C ALA A 378 -15.21 -2.92 -12.46
N VAL A 379 -15.10 -2.93 -13.79
CA VAL A 379 -15.70 -1.90 -14.67
C VAL A 379 -17.22 -1.92 -14.59
N TRP A 380 -17.84 -3.11 -14.59
CA TRP A 380 -19.28 -3.26 -14.41
C TRP A 380 -19.74 -2.69 -13.06
N TRP A 381 -19.04 -3.02 -11.97
CA TRP A 381 -19.34 -2.53 -10.63
C TRP A 381 -19.22 -1.00 -10.56
N LEU A 382 -18.16 -0.44 -11.14
CA LEU A 382 -17.96 1.01 -11.23
C LEU A 382 -19.09 1.68 -12.02
N ALA A 383 -19.57 1.06 -13.10
CA ALA A 383 -20.75 1.56 -13.82
C ALA A 383 -22.02 1.54 -12.95
N GLN A 384 -22.20 0.51 -12.10
CA GLN A 384 -23.35 0.45 -11.17
C GLN A 384 -23.31 1.54 -10.09
N THR A 385 -22.15 2.13 -9.80
CA THR A 385 -22.04 3.27 -8.87
C THR A 385 -22.61 4.58 -9.44
N GLY A 386 -22.84 4.65 -10.76
CA GLY A 386 -23.38 5.84 -11.43
C GLY A 386 -22.44 6.44 -12.49
N LEU A 387 -21.32 5.80 -12.79
CA LEU A 387 -20.43 6.17 -13.90
C LEU A 387 -20.96 5.64 -15.23
N GLN A 388 -20.85 6.44 -16.29
CA GLN A 388 -21.04 5.91 -17.65
C GLN A 388 -19.97 4.85 -17.95
N PHE A 389 -20.34 3.79 -18.69
CA PHE A 389 -19.44 2.66 -18.95
C PHE A 389 -18.07 3.05 -19.53
N GLY A 390 -18.02 3.98 -20.49
CA GLY A 390 -16.76 4.46 -21.06
C GLY A 390 -15.87 5.19 -20.04
N ILE A 391 -16.49 5.99 -19.16
CA ILE A 391 -15.82 6.71 -18.08
C ILE A 391 -15.34 5.73 -17.00
N ALA A 392 -16.15 4.72 -16.66
CA ALA A 392 -15.78 3.65 -15.74
C ALA A 392 -14.59 2.84 -16.24
N LEU A 393 -14.57 2.49 -17.54
CA LEU A 393 -13.43 1.81 -18.17
C LEU A 393 -12.17 2.68 -18.14
N PHE A 394 -12.28 3.95 -18.53
CA PHE A 394 -11.15 4.87 -18.51
C PHE A 394 -10.59 5.07 -17.10
N TYR A 395 -11.46 5.27 -16.11
CA TYR A 395 -11.10 5.38 -14.69
C TYR A 395 -10.40 4.12 -14.18
N PHE A 396 -10.90 2.94 -14.52
CA PHE A 396 -10.29 1.68 -14.10
C PHE A 396 -8.90 1.47 -14.74
N LEU A 397 -8.74 1.76 -16.03
CA LEU A 397 -7.44 1.70 -16.72
C LEU A 397 -6.43 2.69 -16.10
N LEU A 398 -6.90 3.88 -15.72
CA LEU A 398 -6.10 4.86 -15.01
C LEU A 398 -5.64 4.35 -13.64
N CYS A 399 -6.53 3.68 -12.90
CA CYS A 399 -6.17 3.04 -11.62
C CYS A 399 -5.13 1.95 -11.82
N LEU A 400 -5.30 1.07 -12.82
CA LEU A 400 -4.32 0.04 -13.15
C LEU A 400 -2.95 0.63 -13.51
N ALA A 401 -2.92 1.67 -14.36
CA ALA A 401 -1.68 2.37 -14.69
C ALA A 401 -0.99 2.91 -13.43
N THR A 402 -1.76 3.54 -12.55
CA THR A 402 -1.26 4.07 -11.28
C THR A 402 -0.71 2.96 -10.38
N PHE A 403 -1.40 1.83 -10.26
CA PHE A 403 -0.95 0.68 -9.47
C PHE A 403 0.35 0.08 -10.01
N ILE A 404 0.49 -0.08 -11.32
CA ILE A 404 1.73 -0.57 -11.96
C ILE A 404 2.88 0.40 -11.68
N GLY A 405 2.65 1.70 -11.91
CA GLY A 405 3.66 2.74 -11.75
C GLY A 405 4.15 2.83 -10.31
N LEU A 406 3.23 2.87 -9.35
CA LEU A 406 3.58 2.88 -7.92
C LEU A 406 4.27 1.58 -7.50
N ALA A 407 3.72 0.41 -7.85
CA ALA A 407 4.32 -0.88 -7.50
C ALA A 407 5.75 -0.99 -8.06
N ARG A 408 5.98 -0.47 -9.27
CA ARG A 408 7.31 -0.41 -9.87
C ARG A 408 8.25 0.49 -9.07
N ILE A 409 7.84 1.71 -8.78
CA ILE A 409 8.66 2.67 -8.02
C ILE A 409 9.04 2.08 -6.66
N ILE A 410 8.08 1.49 -5.94
CA ILE A 410 8.32 0.90 -4.62
C ILE A 410 9.25 -0.31 -4.72
N SER A 411 9.03 -1.18 -5.72
CA SER A 411 9.87 -2.37 -5.93
C SER A 411 11.31 -2.03 -6.31
N GLN A 412 11.52 -0.96 -7.08
CA GLN A 412 12.84 -0.55 -7.55
C GLN A 412 13.57 0.35 -6.55
N ALA A 413 12.86 1.34 -6.00
CA ALA A 413 13.42 2.40 -5.17
C ALA A 413 13.18 2.20 -3.67
N GLY A 414 12.48 1.14 -3.24
CA GLY A 414 12.30 0.81 -1.82
C GLY A 414 11.73 1.94 -0.97
N LEU A 415 11.00 2.87 -1.58
CA LEU A 415 10.47 4.03 -0.89
C LEU A 415 9.44 3.58 0.15
N ALA A 416 9.71 3.85 1.43
CA ALA A 416 8.75 3.61 2.51
C ALA A 416 7.45 4.36 2.28
N TYR A 417 7.56 5.57 1.75
CA TYR A 417 6.46 6.50 1.55
C TYR A 417 6.32 6.78 0.06
N GLY A 418 5.12 6.59 -0.47
CA GLY A 418 4.80 6.90 -1.84
C GLY A 418 3.30 7.08 -1.99
N VAL A 419 2.90 8.03 -2.82
CA VAL A 419 1.50 8.24 -3.21
C VAL A 419 1.45 8.52 -4.71
N SER A 420 0.27 8.33 -5.30
CA SER A 420 0.07 8.75 -6.68
C SER A 420 0.29 10.26 -6.80
N PRO A 421 1.04 10.76 -7.81
CA PRO A 421 1.21 12.19 -8.03
C PRO A 421 -0.12 12.94 -8.12
N VAL A 422 -1.09 12.37 -8.83
CA VAL A 422 -2.49 12.80 -8.83
C VAL A 422 -3.37 11.58 -8.55
N ALA A 423 -4.28 11.70 -7.59
CA ALA A 423 -5.27 10.66 -7.31
C ALA A 423 -6.12 10.39 -8.56
N PRO A 424 -6.35 9.12 -8.97
CA PRO A 424 -7.13 8.79 -10.15
C PRO A 424 -8.52 9.46 -10.22
N PRO A 425 -9.34 9.53 -9.14
CA PRO A 425 -10.61 10.26 -9.19
C PRO A 425 -10.45 11.74 -9.51
N VAL A 426 -9.38 12.37 -8.99
CA VAL A 426 -9.10 13.78 -9.20
C VAL A 426 -8.65 14.03 -10.64
N PHE A 427 -7.78 13.16 -11.17
CA PHE A 427 -7.34 13.23 -12.56
C PHE A 427 -8.52 13.07 -13.54
N MET A 428 -9.52 12.24 -13.24
CA MET A 428 -10.73 12.12 -14.06
C MET A 428 -11.48 13.45 -14.17
N VAL A 429 -11.57 14.20 -13.06
CA VAL A 429 -12.24 15.51 -13.03
C VAL A 429 -11.45 16.54 -13.84
N THR A 430 -10.12 16.57 -13.72
CA THR A 430 -9.29 17.52 -14.47
C THR A 430 -9.18 17.17 -15.95
N ALA A 431 -9.17 15.90 -16.32
CA ALA A 431 -9.02 15.45 -17.71
C ALA A 431 -10.32 15.52 -18.52
N LEU A 432 -11.46 15.13 -17.94
CA LEU A 432 -12.75 15.11 -18.66
C LEU A 432 -13.62 16.35 -18.40
N GLY A 433 -13.40 17.01 -17.26
CA GLY A 433 -14.22 18.14 -16.82
C GLY A 433 -15.48 17.71 -16.03
N PRO A 434 -15.95 18.53 -15.08
CA PRO A 434 -17.15 18.26 -14.29
C PRO A 434 -18.43 18.07 -15.13
N THR A 435 -18.55 18.76 -16.26
CA THR A 435 -19.73 18.72 -17.12
C THR A 435 -19.90 17.38 -17.82
N ALA A 436 -18.82 16.78 -18.32
CA ALA A 436 -18.84 15.47 -18.95
C ALA A 436 -19.14 14.34 -17.95
N LEU A 437 -18.69 14.50 -16.70
CA LEU A 437 -18.94 13.54 -15.62
C LEU A 437 -20.38 13.64 -15.08
N GLY A 438 -20.93 14.86 -15.02
CA GLY A 438 -22.22 15.15 -14.39
C GLY A 438 -22.22 14.92 -12.87
N ALA A 439 -23.29 15.32 -12.20
CA ALA A 439 -23.41 15.20 -10.73
C ALA A 439 -23.36 13.73 -10.25
N SER A 440 -23.97 12.82 -11.00
CA SER A 440 -23.90 11.37 -10.74
C SER A 440 -22.48 10.83 -10.85
N GLY A 441 -21.74 11.20 -11.91
CA GLY A 441 -20.37 10.73 -12.11
C GLY A 441 -19.40 11.31 -11.09
N LEU A 442 -19.54 12.58 -10.72
CA LEU A 442 -18.75 13.22 -9.66
C LEU A 442 -18.99 12.56 -8.30
N THR A 443 -20.24 12.30 -7.96
CA THR A 443 -20.60 11.58 -6.73
C THR A 443 -20.01 10.17 -6.73
N ALA A 444 -20.11 9.45 -7.85
CA ALA A 444 -19.55 8.12 -8.00
C ALA A 444 -18.02 8.10 -7.89
N LEU A 445 -17.31 9.07 -8.48
CA LEU A 445 -15.86 9.22 -8.31
C LEU A 445 -15.52 9.48 -6.83
N GLY A 446 -16.24 10.39 -6.17
CA GLY A 446 -16.10 10.68 -4.73
C GLY A 446 -16.25 9.44 -3.86
N MET A 447 -17.27 8.62 -4.13
CA MET A 447 -17.51 7.34 -3.44
C MET A 447 -16.35 6.35 -3.59
N ASN A 448 -15.56 6.45 -4.64
CA ASN A 448 -14.42 5.56 -4.94
C ASN A 448 -13.07 6.07 -4.44
N PHE A 449 -13.03 7.20 -3.73
CA PHE A 449 -11.82 7.68 -3.06
C PHE A 449 -11.17 6.65 -2.12
N PRO A 450 -11.92 5.86 -1.31
CA PRO A 450 -11.32 5.01 -0.27
C PRO A 450 -10.26 4.02 -0.72
N TRP A 451 -10.31 3.56 -1.98
CA TRP A 451 -9.38 2.57 -2.52
C TRP A 451 -8.45 3.13 -3.61
N THR A 452 -8.62 4.39 -4.03
CA THR A 452 -7.84 4.98 -5.15
C THR A 452 -7.15 6.28 -4.84
N ALA A 453 -7.64 7.07 -3.88
CA ALA A 453 -7.14 8.43 -3.69
C ALA A 453 -5.83 8.47 -2.90
N ASP A 454 -5.79 7.83 -1.74
CA ASP A 454 -4.64 7.86 -0.83
C ASP A 454 -3.88 6.52 -0.85
N LEU A 455 -3.24 6.23 -1.98
CA LEU A 455 -2.50 4.98 -2.22
C LEU A 455 -1.15 4.96 -1.50
N ARG A 456 -1.18 4.98 -0.17
CA ARG A 456 0.01 4.88 0.70
C ARG A 456 0.45 3.44 0.95
N THR A 457 -0.47 2.50 0.79
CA THR A 457 -0.21 1.07 0.85
C THR A 457 -1.25 0.32 0.02
N PHE A 458 -0.86 -0.77 -0.66
CA PHE A 458 -1.80 -1.62 -1.39
C PHE A 458 -1.20 -3.00 -1.67
N VAL A 459 -2.09 -3.98 -1.87
CA VAL A 459 -1.75 -5.41 -1.93
C VAL A 459 -0.70 -5.73 -2.99
N MET A 460 -0.76 -5.13 -4.19
CA MET A 460 0.19 -5.45 -5.27
C MET A 460 1.65 -5.15 -4.90
N ALA A 461 1.92 -4.01 -4.25
CA ALA A 461 3.27 -3.62 -3.87
C ALA A 461 3.82 -4.51 -2.75
N SER A 462 2.99 -4.80 -1.73
CA SER A 462 3.35 -5.74 -0.66
C SER A 462 3.58 -7.15 -1.20
N ALA A 463 2.71 -7.63 -2.10
CA ALA A 463 2.84 -8.94 -2.73
C ALA A 463 4.07 -9.03 -3.64
N ALA A 464 4.44 -7.95 -4.35
CA ALA A 464 5.66 -7.91 -5.16
C ALA A 464 6.92 -8.10 -4.29
N THR A 465 6.98 -7.40 -3.16
CA THR A 465 8.05 -7.57 -2.17
C THR A 465 8.04 -9.00 -1.61
N GLY A 466 6.87 -9.53 -1.29
CA GLY A 466 6.72 -10.89 -0.79
C GLY A 466 7.16 -11.97 -1.78
N LEU A 467 6.87 -11.78 -3.07
CA LEU A 467 7.34 -12.67 -4.13
C LEU A 467 8.85 -12.65 -4.28
N LYS A 468 9.51 -11.49 -4.08
CA LYS A 468 10.96 -11.44 -4.09
C LYS A 468 11.56 -12.21 -2.92
N ILE A 469 10.98 -12.09 -1.73
CA ILE A 469 11.38 -12.87 -0.55
C ILE A 469 11.19 -14.37 -0.84
N ALA A 470 10.06 -14.75 -1.44
CA ALA A 470 9.76 -16.13 -1.80
C ALA A 470 10.76 -16.72 -2.81
N GLU A 471 11.19 -15.93 -3.80
CA GLU A 471 12.22 -16.31 -4.77
C GLU A 471 13.58 -16.57 -4.10
N VAL A 472 14.05 -15.62 -3.27
CA VAL A 472 15.34 -15.74 -2.57
C VAL A 472 15.34 -16.95 -1.62
N MET A 473 14.22 -17.18 -0.93
CA MET A 473 14.05 -18.29 0.01
C MET A 473 13.63 -19.60 -0.65
N ARG A 474 13.44 -19.62 -1.98
CA ARG A 474 13.00 -20.77 -2.78
C ARG A 474 11.73 -21.43 -2.22
N LEU A 475 10.75 -20.60 -1.86
CA LEU A 475 9.45 -21.04 -1.36
C LEU A 475 8.58 -21.58 -2.50
N GLU A 476 7.67 -22.48 -2.16
CA GLU A 476 6.63 -22.95 -3.08
C GLU A 476 5.54 -21.88 -3.28
N THR A 477 5.70 -21.04 -4.30
CA THR A 477 4.85 -19.88 -4.61
C THR A 477 3.36 -20.21 -4.75
N ARG A 478 2.99 -21.38 -5.29
CA ARG A 478 1.58 -21.82 -5.41
C ARG A 478 0.94 -22.12 -4.06
N ARG A 479 1.69 -22.76 -3.14
CA ARG A 479 1.20 -22.98 -1.77
C ARG A 479 1.11 -21.66 -1.01
N LEU A 480 2.08 -20.77 -1.24
CA LEU A 480 2.08 -19.42 -0.66
C LEU A 480 0.89 -18.58 -1.11
N PHE A 481 0.40 -18.72 -2.35
CA PHE A 481 -0.80 -17.99 -2.80
C PHE A 481 -2.07 -18.39 -2.03
N GLY A 482 -2.19 -19.65 -1.65
CA GLY A 482 -3.33 -20.15 -0.88
C GLY A 482 -3.24 -19.93 0.63
N ALA A 483 -2.04 -19.60 1.13
CA ALA A 483 -1.77 -19.26 2.53
C ALA A 483 -1.98 -17.78 2.76
#